data_AF-A0A919HI51-F1
#
_entry.id   AF-A0A919HI51-F1
#
_cell.length_a   1.000
_cell.length_b   1.000
_cell.length_c   1.000
_cell.angle_alpha   90.00
_cell.angle_beta   90.00
_cell.angle_gamma   90.00
#
_symmetry.space_group_name_H-M   'P 1'
#
loop_
_entity.id
_entity.type
_entity.pdbx_description
1 polymer ?
#
loop_
_entity_poly.entity_id
_entity_poly.type
_entity_poly.pdbx_seq_one_letter_code
_entity_poly.pdbx_strand_id
1 'polypeptide(L)'
;MDRRDLSMAIVQQLKDINTDAGQFVAGLLSYDISREDQLTFALRLVRLAGQIKQRASSTAGMVIEGDVPHDGGSRRPALTAGAAEPAGHPGPAVDE
;
A
#
# COMPACT_ATOMS: atom_id res chain seq x y z
N MET A 1 -3.77 -11.89 -16.86
CA MET A 1 -2.92 -11.77 -15.67
C MET A 1 -3.74 -11.06 -14.62
N ASP A 2 -3.96 -11.67 -13.48
CA ASP A 2 -4.79 -11.10 -12.43
C ASP A 2 -4.08 -9.92 -11.75
N ARG A 3 -4.86 -9.01 -11.15
CA ARG A 3 -4.31 -7.83 -10.44
C ARG A 3 -3.31 -8.21 -9.36
N ARG A 4 -3.56 -9.34 -8.68
CA ARG A 4 -2.67 -9.88 -7.66
C ARG A 4 -1.35 -10.34 -8.25
N ASP A 5 -1.39 -11.04 -9.38
CA ASP A 5 -0.19 -11.48 -10.10
C ASP A 5 0.60 -10.28 -10.61
N LEU A 6 -0.05 -9.26 -11.18
CA LEU A 6 0.61 -8.02 -11.61
C LEU A 6 1.29 -7.32 -10.42
N SER A 7 0.62 -7.27 -9.26
CA SER A 7 1.18 -6.67 -8.06
C SER A 7 2.39 -7.46 -7.55
N MET A 8 2.34 -8.80 -7.55
CA MET A 8 3.48 -9.64 -7.19
C MET A 8 4.64 -9.49 -8.17
N ALA A 9 4.35 -9.42 -9.48
CA ALA A 9 5.36 -9.21 -10.51
C ALA A 9 6.08 -7.87 -10.35
N ILE A 10 5.34 -6.79 -10.05
CA ILE A 10 5.91 -5.47 -9.76
C ILE A 10 6.82 -5.52 -8.53
N VAL A 11 6.37 -6.17 -7.44
CA VAL A 11 7.17 -6.30 -6.21
C VAL A 11 8.44 -7.11 -6.45
N GLN A 12 8.35 -8.19 -7.24
CA GLN A 12 9.51 -8.99 -7.61
C GLN A 12 10.51 -8.16 -8.43
N GLN A 13 10.05 -7.42 -9.45
CA GLN A 13 10.91 -6.56 -10.24
C GLN A 13 11.56 -5.43 -9.41
N LEU A 14 10.83 -4.85 -8.45
CA LEU A 14 11.38 -3.86 -7.52
C LEU A 14 12.52 -4.46 -6.69
N LYS A 15 12.35 -5.69 -6.19
CA LYS A 15 13.37 -6.39 -5.42
C LYS A 15 14.62 -6.66 -6.26
N ASP A 16 14.43 -7.13 -7.49
CA ASP A 16 15.53 -7.44 -8.40
C ASP A 16 16.30 -6.16 -8.77
N ILE A 17 15.59 -5.09 -9.17
CA ILE A 17 16.19 -3.79 -9.47
C ILE A 17 16.93 -3.22 -8.26
N ASN A 18 16.37 -3.32 -7.05
CA ASN A 18 17.02 -2.84 -5.85
C ASN A 18 18.31 -3.62 -5.53
N THR A 19 18.34 -4.91 -5.83
CA THR A 19 19.55 -5.74 -5.69
C THR A 19 20.63 -5.28 -6.68
N ASP A 20 20.26 -5.02 -7.92
CA ASP A 20 21.18 -4.61 -8.98
C ASP A 20 21.62 -3.14 -8.87
N ALA A 21 20.80 -2.28 -8.25
CA ALA A 21 21.05 -0.84 -8.16
C ALA A 21 22.37 -0.51 -7.46
N GLY A 22 22.75 -1.28 -6.43
CA GLY A 22 24.01 -1.09 -5.73
C GLY A 22 25.23 -1.29 -6.64
N GLN A 23 25.21 -2.36 -7.44
CA GLN A 23 26.27 -2.65 -8.41
C GLN A 23 26.30 -1.63 -9.54
N PHE A 24 25.12 -1.23 -10.02
CA PHE A 24 24.99 -0.18 -11.02
C PHE A 24 25.62 1.13 -10.56
N VAL A 25 25.27 1.60 -9.35
CA VAL A 25 25.82 2.84 -8.79
C VAL A 25 27.33 2.71 -8.55
N ALA A 26 27.79 1.59 -8.01
CA ALA A 26 29.21 1.35 -7.83
C ALA A 26 29.98 1.44 -9.16
N GLY A 27 29.49 0.78 -10.21
CA GLY A 27 30.08 0.83 -11.55
C GLY A 27 30.04 2.22 -12.18
N LEU A 28 28.99 3.00 -11.92
CA LEU A 28 28.87 4.38 -12.39
C LEU A 28 29.92 5.30 -11.72
N LEU A 29 30.16 5.12 -10.43
CA LEU A 29 31.14 5.90 -9.66
C LEU A 29 32.59 5.49 -9.97
N SER A 30 32.83 4.22 -10.32
CA SER A 30 34.15 3.72 -10.70
C SER A 30 34.47 3.89 -12.19
N TYR A 31 33.56 4.42 -13.00
CA TYR A 31 33.65 4.48 -14.47
C TYR A 31 33.88 3.10 -15.13
N ASP A 32 33.48 2.02 -14.46
CA ASP A 32 33.68 0.63 -14.89
C ASP A 32 32.40 -0.02 -15.45
N ILE A 33 31.31 0.76 -15.54
CA ILE A 33 30.05 0.27 -16.10
C ILE A 33 29.99 0.47 -17.61
N SER A 34 29.77 -0.62 -18.35
CA SER A 34 29.67 -0.58 -19.80
C SER A 34 28.43 0.20 -20.26
N ARG A 35 28.46 0.74 -21.48
CA ARG A 35 27.29 1.39 -22.09
C ARG A 35 26.10 0.43 -22.21
N GLU A 36 26.37 -0.85 -22.47
CA GLU A 36 25.34 -1.87 -22.61
C GLU A 36 24.63 -2.15 -21.27
N ASP A 37 25.39 -2.21 -20.18
CA ASP A 37 24.83 -2.37 -18.83
C ASP A 37 24.02 -1.14 -18.42
N GLN A 38 24.50 0.06 -18.76
CA GLN A 38 23.77 1.31 -18.59
C GLN A 38 22.40 1.27 -19.28
N LEU A 39 22.40 0.87 -20.55
CA LEU A 39 21.17 0.76 -21.34
C LEU A 39 20.23 -0.31 -20.79
N THR A 40 20.78 -1.45 -20.39
CA THR A 40 20.03 -2.58 -19.84
C THR A 40 19.33 -2.20 -18.55
N PHE A 41 20.03 -1.55 -17.62
CA PHE A 41 19.44 -1.09 -16.37
C PHE A 41 18.34 -0.05 -16.60
N ALA A 42 18.57 0.91 -17.50
CA ALA A 42 17.57 1.91 -17.87
C ALA A 42 16.30 1.27 -18.47
N LEU A 43 16.44 0.29 -19.36
CA LEU A 43 15.32 -0.44 -19.94
C LEU A 43 14.51 -1.21 -18.89
N ARG A 44 15.18 -1.78 -17.88
CA ARG A 44 14.49 -2.45 -16.75
C ARG A 44 13.65 -1.47 -15.95
N LEU A 45 14.18 -0.28 -15.64
CA LEU A 45 13.44 0.79 -14.96
C LEU A 45 12.21 1.24 -15.74
N VAL A 46 12.34 1.44 -17.06
CA VAL A 46 11.22 1.84 -17.94
C VAL A 46 10.12 0.77 -17.95
N ARG A 47 10.50 -0.51 -18.03
CA ARG A 47 9.52 -1.62 -17.99
C ARG A 47 8.78 -1.66 -16.66
N LEU A 48 9.49 -1.54 -15.53
CA LEU A 48 8.87 -1.49 -14.21
C LEU A 48 7.89 -0.30 -14.11
N ALA A 49 8.31 0.89 -14.55
CA ALA A 49 7.45 2.08 -14.56
C ALA A 49 6.17 1.85 -15.39
N GLY A 50 6.29 1.16 -16.53
CA GLY A 50 5.16 0.74 -17.35
C GLY A 50 4.18 -0.17 -16.60
N GLN A 51 4.67 -1.16 -15.87
CA GLN A 51 3.84 -2.07 -15.07
C GLN A 51 3.13 -1.33 -13.92
N ILE A 52 3.84 -0.44 -13.22
CA ILE A 52 3.26 0.39 -12.16
C ILE A 52 2.15 1.28 -12.72
N LYS A 53 2.40 1.93 -13.86
CA LYS A 53 1.38 2.73 -14.56
C LYS A 53 0.16 1.88 -14.92
N GLN A 54 0.36 0.69 -15.48
CA GLN A 54 -0.73 -0.23 -15.80
C GLN A 54 -1.57 -0.56 -14.55
N ARG A 55 -0.92 -0.93 -13.44
CA ARG A 55 -1.62 -1.22 -12.17
C ARG A 55 -2.40 -0.01 -11.65
N ALA A 56 -1.82 1.18 -11.72
CA ALA A 56 -2.46 2.41 -11.27
C ALA A 56 -3.67 2.77 -12.17
N SER A 57 -3.51 2.70 -13.49
CA SER A 57 -4.59 2.92 -14.45
C SER A 57 -5.71 1.88 -14.31
N SER A 58 -5.40 0.62 -13.99
CA SER A 58 -6.41 -0.40 -13.65
C SER A 58 -7.10 -0.16 -12.30
N THR A 59 -6.59 0.75 -11.47
CA THR A 59 -7.21 1.14 -10.19
C THR A 59 -7.98 2.46 -10.31
N ALA A 60 -7.83 3.21 -11.40
CA ALA A 60 -8.59 4.43 -11.65
C ALA A 60 -10.08 4.08 -11.79
N GLY A 61 -10.86 4.42 -10.76
CA GLY A 61 -12.29 4.10 -10.65
C GLY A 61 -12.64 3.05 -9.59
N MET A 62 -11.66 2.50 -8.86
CA MET A 62 -11.94 1.59 -7.74
C MET A 62 -12.12 2.39 -6.45
N VAL A 63 -13.37 2.56 -6.01
CA VAL A 63 -13.72 3.08 -4.69
C VAL A 63 -13.43 1.99 -3.66
N ILE A 64 -12.65 2.29 -2.63
CA ILE A 64 -12.52 1.43 -1.46
C ILE A 64 -13.63 1.87 -0.50
N GLU A 65 -14.77 1.19 -0.53
CA GLU A 65 -15.81 1.36 0.48
C GLU A 65 -15.36 0.68 1.77
N GLY A 66 -15.02 1.49 2.77
CA GLY A 66 -14.70 1.05 4.11
C GLY A 66 -14.92 2.22 5.06
N ASP A 67 -15.66 1.98 6.13
CA ASP A 67 -15.86 2.97 7.18
C ASP A 67 -14.49 3.31 7.78
N VAL A 68 -14.06 4.56 7.65
CA VAL A 68 -12.80 5.05 8.20
C VAL A 68 -13.09 5.45 9.64
N PRO A 69 -12.67 4.66 10.66
CA PRO A 69 -12.89 5.06 12.04
C PRO A 69 -12.15 6.37 12.29
N HIS A 70 -12.91 7.39 12.70
CA HIS A 70 -12.37 8.69 13.06
C HIS A 70 -11.50 8.53 14.31
N ASP A 71 -10.21 8.84 14.21
CA ASP A 71 -9.26 8.72 15.32
C ASP A 71 -9.44 9.89 16.31
N GLY A 72 -10.56 9.85 17.03
CA GLY A 72 -10.89 10.74 18.14
C GLY A 72 -10.52 10.11 19.47
N GLY A 73 -9.24 10.22 19.83
CA GLY A 73 -8.70 10.27 21.19
C GLY A 73 -9.34 9.46 22.34
N SER A 74 -8.58 8.45 22.82
CA SER A 74 -8.44 7.99 24.22
C SER A 74 -9.69 7.64 25.05
N ARG A 75 -9.82 6.34 25.43
CA ARG A 75 -9.43 5.82 26.77
C ARG A 75 -9.97 4.41 27.06
N ARG A 76 -9.08 3.41 26.94
CA ARG A 76 -9.00 2.09 27.66
C ARG A 76 -10.21 1.11 27.64
N PRO A 77 -9.98 -0.19 27.95
CA PRO A 77 -10.68 -1.31 27.31
C PRO A 77 -11.69 -2.02 28.23
N ALA A 78 -12.72 -2.62 27.64
CA ALA A 78 -13.55 -3.65 28.24
C ALA A 78 -14.11 -4.53 27.10
N LEU A 79 -13.74 -5.80 26.93
CA LEU A 79 -14.31 -6.96 27.65
C LEU A 79 -15.80 -6.77 27.93
N THR A 80 -16.70 -7.34 27.13
CA THR A 80 -17.29 -8.68 27.32
C THR A 80 -18.45 -8.92 26.34
N ALA A 81 -18.61 -10.19 25.99
CA ALA A 81 -19.72 -10.74 25.24
C ALA A 81 -21.07 -10.60 25.98
N GLY A 82 -22.13 -10.39 25.19
CA GLY A 82 -23.50 -10.90 25.36
C GLY A 82 -24.25 -10.68 26.67
N ALA A 83 -25.36 -9.93 26.62
CA ALA A 83 -26.68 -10.36 27.11
C ALA A 83 -27.76 -9.27 26.93
N ALA A 84 -28.85 -9.67 26.28
CA ALA A 84 -30.27 -9.27 26.35
C ALA A 84 -30.72 -7.91 26.94
N GLU A 85 -31.50 -7.17 26.13
CA GLU A 85 -32.56 -6.23 26.54
C GLU A 85 -33.76 -6.99 27.16
N PRO A 86 -34.60 -6.43 28.09
CA PRO A 86 -35.50 -5.31 27.76
C PRO A 86 -35.94 -4.31 28.88
N ALA A 87 -36.40 -3.14 28.40
CA ALA A 87 -37.48 -2.27 28.88
C ALA A 87 -37.58 -1.82 30.36
N GLY A 88 -37.40 -0.52 30.59
CA GLY A 88 -37.76 0.16 31.86
C GLY A 88 -37.64 1.69 31.85
N HIS A 89 -38.71 2.35 31.38
CA HIS A 89 -39.21 3.70 31.73
C HIS A 89 -38.54 5.01 31.19
N PRO A 90 -39.32 5.91 30.54
CA PRO A 90 -38.96 7.32 30.24
C PRO A 90 -39.35 8.23 31.43
N GLY A 91 -38.87 9.44 31.69
CA GLY A 91 -37.91 10.39 31.09
C GLY A 91 -37.71 11.56 32.10
N PRO A 92 -36.91 12.60 31.79
CA PRO A 92 -36.46 13.60 32.78
C PRO A 92 -37.23 14.93 32.72
N ALA A 93 -37.28 15.65 33.86
CA ALA A 93 -37.48 17.11 34.05
C ALA A 93 -37.85 17.36 35.53
N VAL A 94 -37.45 18.37 36.30
CA VAL A 94 -36.62 19.59 36.19
C VAL A 94 -36.38 20.08 37.65
N ASP A 95 -35.37 20.93 37.83
CA ASP A 95 -34.99 21.72 39.00
C ASP A 95 -36.17 22.52 39.64
N GLU A 96 -36.33 22.45 40.97
CA GLU A 96 -36.37 23.60 41.93
C GLU A 96 -36.14 23.10 43.37
#